data_AF-A0AAE5EP47-F1
#
_entry.id   AF-A0AAE5EP47-F1
#
_cell.length_a   1.000
_cell.length_b   1.000
_cell.length_c   1.000
_cell.angle_alpha   90.00
_cell.angle_beta   90.00
_cell.angle_gamma   90.00
#
_symmetry.space_group_name_H-M   'P 1'
#
loop_
_entity.id
_entity.type
_entity.pdbx_description
1 polymer ?
#
loop_
_entity_poly.entity_id
_entity_poly.type
_entity_poly.pdbx_seq_one_letter_code
_entity_poly.pdbx_strand_id
1 'polypeptide(L)'
;MDQDKFTHIYRLPTATQIRIAKWQQTFNGTSDLVIHQAIETRNKQYRKPNFFPSGWSVTLFDKEDISITNHGKYIQTAMRTMLDRKVSYKRIYLTRLPLEEAEPALNNFKLEWISKHNRVARKYNQIKKKEFLRYAREEEETLYPSIPKGEFDRALWNRLVISELGPQKKFDNPYFVKKAKV
;
A
#
# COMPACT_ATOMS: atom_id res chain seq x y z
N MET A 1 -16.40 -24.68 11.45
CA MET A 1 -15.42 -24.33 12.49
C MET A 1 -14.10 -24.04 11.79
N ASP A 2 -13.83 -22.78 11.48
CA ASP A 2 -12.65 -22.35 10.70
C ASP A 2 -11.93 -21.19 11.44
N GLN A 3 -12.05 -21.19 12.78
CA GLN A 3 -12.07 -19.96 13.58
C GLN A 3 -10.75 -19.53 14.23
N ASP A 4 -9.67 -20.33 14.23
CA ASP A 4 -8.44 -19.98 14.95
C ASP A 4 -7.19 -19.86 14.05
N LYS A 5 -7.27 -19.10 12.96
CA LYS A 5 -6.12 -18.89 12.06
C LYS A 5 -5.40 -17.57 12.38
N PHE A 6 -4.38 -17.67 13.22
CA PHE A 6 -3.40 -16.61 13.39
C PHE A 6 -2.75 -16.23 12.05
N THR A 7 -2.68 -14.94 11.76
CA THR A 7 -2.03 -14.47 10.52
C THR A 7 -0.56 -14.91 10.51
N HIS A 8 -0.14 -15.55 9.40
CA HIS A 8 1.20 -16.11 9.16
C HIS A 8 1.65 -17.26 10.07
N ILE A 9 0.78 -17.83 10.91
CA ILE A 9 1.08 -19.01 11.73
C ILE A 9 0.21 -20.17 11.27
N TYR A 10 0.86 -21.31 11.07
CA TYR A 10 0.26 -22.53 10.54
C TYR A 10 0.48 -23.65 11.55
N ARG A 11 -0.60 -24.28 11.99
CA ARG A 11 -0.53 -25.48 12.84
C ARG A 11 -0.33 -26.71 11.95
N LEU A 12 0.74 -27.45 12.18
CA LEU A 12 1.05 -28.75 11.60
C LEU A 12 0.73 -29.84 12.66
N PRO A 13 0.63 -31.13 12.27
CA PRO A 13 0.26 -32.20 13.21
C PRO A 13 1.15 -32.29 14.45
N THR A 14 2.45 -32.01 14.31
CA THR A 14 3.46 -32.13 15.38
C THR A 14 4.24 -30.84 15.64
N ALA A 15 3.88 -29.74 14.97
CA ALA A 15 4.67 -28.52 14.96
C ALA A 15 3.82 -27.28 14.68
N THR A 16 4.36 -26.11 15.03
CA THR A 16 3.81 -24.81 14.68
C THR A 16 4.80 -24.09 13.77
N GLN A 17 4.35 -23.64 12.60
CA GLN A 17 5.21 -23.01 11.62
C GLN A 17 4.78 -21.57 11.35
N ILE A 18 5.74 -20.65 11.37
CA ILE A 18 5.56 -19.28 10.88
C ILE A 18 5.98 -19.24 9.42
N ARG A 19 5.16 -18.63 8.55
CA ARG A 19 5.52 -18.35 7.15
C ARG A 19 5.17 -16.91 6.79
N ILE A 20 6.19 -16.11 6.47
CA ILE A 20 6.07 -14.73 6.02
C ILE A 20 6.89 -14.58 4.73
N ALA A 21 6.20 -14.57 3.58
CA ALA A 21 6.84 -14.57 2.27
C ALA A 21 7.92 -15.67 2.15
N LYS A 22 9.20 -15.30 1.96
CA LYS A 22 10.32 -16.25 1.89
C LYS A 22 10.89 -16.64 3.26
N TRP A 23 10.53 -15.92 4.32
CA TRP A 23 11.01 -16.20 5.67
C TRP A 23 10.08 -17.19 6.37
N GLN A 24 10.66 -18.22 6.97
CA GLN A 24 9.94 -19.29 7.63
C GLN A 24 10.71 -19.77 8.85
N GLN A 25 9.98 -20.20 9.87
CA GLN A 25 10.54 -20.77 11.09
C GLN A 25 9.56 -21.79 11.66
N THR A 26 10.07 -22.94 12.11
CA THR A 26 9.26 -24.03 12.65
C THR A 26 9.61 -24.25 14.12
N PHE A 27 8.59 -24.46 14.93
CA PHE A 27 8.68 -24.82 16.34
C PHE A 27 8.07 -26.20 16.52
N ASN A 28 8.77 -27.11 17.21
CA ASN A 28 8.25 -28.43 17.49
C ASN A 28 7.22 -28.36 18.61
N GLY A 29 6.09 -29.04 18.44
CA GLY A 29 4.97 -29.02 19.38
C GLY A 29 3.81 -28.10 18.97
N THR A 30 2.69 -28.32 19.63
CA THR A 30 1.39 -27.67 19.36
C THR A 30 0.77 -27.06 20.61
N SER A 31 1.50 -27.03 21.73
CA SER A 31 1.03 -26.45 22.99
C SER A 31 0.92 -24.93 22.93
N ASP A 32 0.13 -24.36 23.83
CA ASP A 32 -0.06 -22.89 23.91
C ASP A 32 1.25 -22.14 24.16
N LEU A 33 2.18 -22.73 24.91
CA LEU A 33 3.52 -22.18 25.09
C LEU A 33 4.26 -22.03 23.76
N VAL A 34 4.17 -23.04 22.88
CA VAL A 34 4.80 -23.04 21.56
C VAL A 34 4.12 -22.02 20.64
N ILE A 35 2.78 -21.91 20.72
CA ILE A 35 2.02 -20.90 19.97
C ILE A 35 2.42 -19.49 20.41
N HIS A 36 2.51 -19.24 21.72
CA HIS A 36 2.96 -17.96 22.26
C HIS A 36 4.37 -17.60 21.74
N GLN A 37 5.32 -18.53 21.81
CA GLN A 37 6.68 -18.33 21.27
C GLN A 37 6.67 -18.04 19.76
N ALA A 38 5.81 -18.73 19.00
CA ALA A 38 5.65 -18.48 17.57
C ALA A 38 5.09 -17.08 17.29
N ILE A 39 4.08 -16.63 18.07
CA ILE A 39 3.51 -15.27 17.99
C ILE A 39 4.57 -14.22 18.31
N GLU A 40 5.31 -14.37 19.40
CA GLU A 40 6.37 -13.44 19.80
C GLU A 40 7.45 -13.32 18.70
N THR A 41 7.89 -14.45 18.15
CA THR A 41 8.90 -14.50 17.09
C THR A 41 8.40 -13.86 15.80
N ARG A 42 7.15 -14.11 15.43
CA ARG A 42 6.49 -13.47 14.29
C ARG A 42 6.36 -11.96 14.50
N ASN A 43 5.98 -11.51 15.69
CA ASN A 43 5.83 -10.10 16.03
C ASN A 43 7.16 -9.34 15.89
N LYS A 44 8.30 -9.98 16.19
CA LYS A 44 9.64 -9.43 15.91
C LYS A 44 9.85 -9.15 14.42
N GLN A 45 9.34 -10.01 13.53
CA GLN A 45 9.38 -9.75 12.07
C GLN A 45 8.50 -8.57 11.67
N TYR A 46 7.30 -8.47 12.25
CA TYR A 46 6.37 -7.37 11.95
C TYR A 46 6.92 -5.98 12.33
N ARG A 47 7.74 -5.92 13.37
CA ARG A 47 8.39 -4.68 13.84
C ARG A 47 9.48 -4.18 12.89
N LYS A 48 10.00 -4.99 11.97
CA LYS A 48 11.05 -4.57 11.03
C LYS A 48 10.57 -3.39 10.16
N PRO A 49 11.41 -2.37 9.89
CA PRO A 49 11.00 -1.17 9.16
C PRO A 49 10.37 -1.47 7.80
N ASN A 50 10.94 -2.42 7.06
CA ASN A 50 10.54 -2.77 5.69
C ASN A 50 9.40 -3.79 5.62
N PHE A 51 8.86 -4.21 6.76
CA PHE A 51 7.70 -5.09 6.78
C PHE A 51 6.41 -4.29 6.58
N PHE A 52 5.68 -4.64 5.53
CA PHE A 52 4.34 -4.12 5.24
C PHE A 52 3.40 -5.30 4.95
N PRO A 53 2.40 -5.55 5.80
CA PRO A 53 1.49 -6.66 5.58
C PRO A 53 0.65 -6.42 4.31
N SER A 54 0.40 -7.49 3.56
CA SER A 54 -0.46 -7.43 2.38
C SER A 54 -1.86 -6.95 2.75
N GLY A 55 -2.44 -6.05 1.96
CA GLY A 55 -3.74 -5.43 2.24
C GLY A 55 -3.73 -4.34 3.32
N TRP A 56 -2.64 -4.20 4.09
CA TRP A 56 -2.50 -3.18 5.14
C TRP A 56 -1.71 -1.95 4.73
N SER A 57 -1.05 -1.99 3.57
CA SER A 57 -0.22 -0.90 3.06
C SER A 57 -0.61 -0.47 1.64
N VAL A 58 -0.17 0.73 1.29
CA VAL A 58 -0.21 1.30 -0.04
C VAL A 58 1.19 1.29 -0.62
N THR A 59 1.35 0.68 -1.79
CA THR A 59 2.61 0.64 -2.54
C THR A 59 3.07 2.05 -2.89
N LEU A 60 4.36 2.33 -2.66
CA LEU A 60 5.00 3.56 -3.13
C LEU A 60 5.41 3.40 -4.60
N PHE A 61 5.35 4.49 -5.36
CA PHE A 61 5.87 4.50 -6.73
C PHE A 61 7.29 5.02 -6.74
N ASP A 62 8.17 4.40 -7.53
CA ASP A 62 9.49 4.97 -7.76
C ASP A 62 9.38 6.17 -8.70
N LYS A 63 10.24 7.19 -8.53
CA LYS A 63 10.15 8.38 -9.40
C LYS A 63 10.74 8.12 -10.78
N GLU A 64 11.63 7.14 -10.85
CA GLU A 64 12.40 6.74 -12.01
C GLU A 64 11.61 5.72 -12.87
N ASP A 65 10.64 5.01 -12.26
CA ASP A 65 9.79 4.02 -12.93
C ASP A 65 8.51 4.67 -13.50
N ILE A 66 8.69 5.56 -14.47
CA ILE A 66 7.60 6.23 -15.18
C ILE A 66 7.39 5.57 -16.54
N SER A 67 6.25 4.90 -16.69
CA SER A 67 5.81 4.37 -17.98
C SER A 67 4.91 5.35 -18.73
N ILE A 68 5.33 5.68 -19.96
CA ILE A 68 4.55 6.38 -20.97
C ILE A 68 4.39 5.43 -22.16
N THR A 69 3.14 5.18 -22.55
CA THR A 69 2.83 4.32 -23.70
C THR A 69 2.44 5.18 -24.89
N ASN A 70 3.08 4.94 -26.03
CA ASN A 70 2.74 5.59 -27.30
C ASN A 70 1.74 4.73 -28.10
N HIS A 71 0.63 5.33 -28.53
CA HIS A 71 -0.43 4.71 -29.31
C HIS A 71 -0.53 5.26 -30.74
N GLY A 72 0.51 5.96 -31.21
CA GLY A 72 0.57 6.62 -32.51
C GLY A 72 -0.23 7.93 -32.58
N LYS A 73 -1.50 7.92 -32.18
CA LYS A 73 -2.35 9.14 -32.16
C LYS A 73 -2.25 9.94 -30.86
N TYR A 74 -1.86 9.29 -29.78
CA TYR A 74 -1.74 9.87 -28.45
C TYR A 74 -0.71 9.12 -27.63
N ILE A 75 -0.17 9.80 -26.62
CA ILE A 75 0.61 9.18 -25.55
C ILE A 75 -0.24 9.12 -24.28
N GLN A 76 0.01 8.13 -23.43
CA GLN A 76 -0.69 8.01 -22.17
C GLN A 76 0.19 7.47 -21.04
N THR A 77 -0.17 7.83 -19.82
CA THR A 77 0.37 7.22 -18.61
C THR A 77 -0.77 6.77 -17.70
N ALA A 78 -0.63 5.60 -17.10
CA ALA A 78 -1.60 5.04 -16.17
C ALA A 78 -1.32 5.52 -14.76
N MET A 79 -2.35 5.91 -14.03
CA MET A 79 -2.23 6.30 -12.62
C MET A 79 -3.54 6.06 -11.87
N ARG A 80 -3.56 6.43 -10.60
CA ARG A 80 -4.76 6.36 -9.77
C ARG A 80 -5.23 7.75 -9.41
N THR A 81 -6.54 7.96 -9.36
CA THR A 81 -7.13 9.19 -8.81
C THR A 81 -6.66 9.38 -7.37
N MET A 82 -6.48 10.62 -6.94
CA MET A 82 -6.00 10.87 -5.58
C MET A 82 -7.04 10.47 -4.54
N LEU A 83 -8.32 10.69 -4.79
CA LEU A 83 -9.41 10.13 -4.00
C LEU A 83 -9.80 8.76 -4.54
N ASP A 84 -10.17 7.84 -3.66
CA ASP A 84 -10.65 6.47 -3.95
C ASP A 84 -9.69 5.55 -4.74
N ARG A 85 -8.57 6.08 -5.26
CA ARG A 85 -7.52 5.35 -5.96
C ARG A 85 -8.00 4.55 -7.18
N LYS A 86 -9.02 5.05 -7.89
CA LYS A 86 -9.51 4.43 -9.13
C LYS A 86 -8.46 4.53 -10.23
N VAL A 87 -8.24 3.44 -10.96
CA VAL A 87 -7.32 3.43 -12.10
C VAL A 87 -7.87 4.37 -13.17
N SER A 88 -7.01 5.21 -13.70
CA SER A 88 -7.34 6.24 -14.68
C SER A 88 -6.12 6.58 -15.52
N TYR A 89 -6.37 7.19 -16.68
CA TYR A 89 -5.34 7.46 -17.68
C TYR A 89 -5.30 8.96 -17.97
N LYS A 90 -4.09 9.53 -18.00
CA LYS A 90 -3.87 10.85 -18.57
C LYS A 90 -3.36 10.65 -19.99
N ARG A 91 -4.11 11.17 -20.97
CA ARG A 91 -3.81 11.07 -22.40
C ARG A 91 -3.48 12.44 -22.95
N ILE A 92 -2.50 12.51 -23.84
CA ILE A 92 -2.17 13.70 -24.63
C ILE A 92 -2.21 13.29 -26.11
N TYR A 93 -3.10 13.91 -26.88
CA TYR A 93 -3.23 13.66 -28.31
C TYR A 93 -2.16 14.42 -29.08
N LEU A 94 -1.40 13.72 -29.93
CA LEU A 94 -0.28 14.29 -30.67
C LEU A 94 -0.73 15.28 -31.77
N THR A 95 -2.03 15.33 -32.06
CA THR A 95 -2.63 16.37 -32.92
C THR A 95 -2.64 17.75 -32.27
N ARG A 96 -2.55 17.83 -30.93
CA ARG A 96 -2.60 19.09 -30.17
C ARG A 96 -1.23 19.57 -29.75
N LEU A 97 -0.30 18.63 -29.54
CA LEU A 97 1.03 18.91 -29.04
C LEU A 97 2.01 17.92 -29.66
N PRO A 98 3.13 18.39 -30.25
CA PRO A 98 4.17 17.52 -30.78
C PRO A 98 4.73 16.59 -29.70
N LEU A 99 5.23 15.42 -30.12
CA LEU A 99 5.75 14.39 -29.21
C LEU A 99 6.86 14.93 -28.29
N GLU A 100 7.75 15.75 -28.83
CA GLU A 100 8.90 16.35 -28.14
C GLU A 100 8.48 17.21 -26.93
N GLU A 101 7.30 17.83 -26.99
CA GLU A 101 6.75 18.61 -25.88
C GLU A 101 5.80 17.78 -25.01
N ALA A 102 5.05 16.85 -25.62
CA ALA A 102 4.07 16.03 -24.95
C ALA A 102 4.69 15.05 -23.95
N GLU A 103 5.81 14.42 -24.30
CA GLU A 103 6.45 13.42 -23.45
C GLU A 103 7.05 14.03 -22.17
N PRO A 104 7.86 15.11 -22.21
CA PRO A 104 8.33 15.79 -21.01
C PRO A 104 7.18 16.34 -20.16
N ALA A 105 6.11 16.84 -20.79
CA ALA A 105 4.96 17.36 -20.10
C ALA A 105 4.20 16.25 -19.32
N LEU A 106 4.01 15.09 -19.94
CA LEU A 106 3.38 13.93 -19.29
C LEU A 106 4.27 13.34 -18.19
N ASN A 107 5.59 13.34 -18.39
CA ASN A 107 6.55 12.90 -17.40
C ASN A 107 6.51 13.82 -16.15
N ASN A 108 6.58 15.13 -16.34
CA ASN A 108 6.46 16.11 -15.25
C ASN A 108 5.14 15.99 -14.49
N PHE A 109 4.04 15.77 -15.22
CA PHE A 109 2.72 15.53 -14.63
C PHE A 109 2.73 14.28 -13.74
N LYS A 110 3.34 13.19 -14.23
CA LYS A 110 3.47 11.93 -13.48
C LYS A 110 4.37 12.08 -12.27
N LEU A 111 5.50 12.76 -12.37
CA LEU A 111 6.41 13.04 -11.25
C LEU A 111 5.72 13.81 -10.13
N GLU A 112 4.94 14.86 -10.46
CA GLU A 112 4.19 15.62 -9.47
C GLU A 112 3.16 14.73 -8.77
N TRP A 113 2.44 13.89 -9.53
CA TRP A 113 1.50 12.93 -8.99
C TRP A 113 2.18 11.90 -8.07
N ILE A 114 3.30 11.29 -8.48
CA ILE A 114 4.07 10.33 -7.67
C ILE A 114 4.49 10.96 -6.35
N SER A 115 5.01 12.18 -6.39
CA SER A 115 5.44 12.91 -5.19
C SER A 115 4.29 13.08 -4.19
N LYS A 116 3.12 13.52 -4.67
CA LYS A 116 1.91 13.71 -3.83
C LYS A 116 1.35 12.39 -3.32
N HIS A 117 1.25 11.39 -4.18
CA HIS A 117 0.81 10.06 -3.83
C HIS A 117 1.69 9.45 -2.72
N ASN A 118 3.02 9.46 -2.92
CA ASN A 118 3.95 8.87 -1.97
C ASN A 118 3.95 9.60 -0.62
N ARG A 119 3.74 10.93 -0.62
CA ARG A 119 3.57 11.69 0.63
C ARG A 119 2.38 11.17 1.45
N VAL A 120 1.22 11.00 0.83
CA VAL A 120 0.01 10.46 1.48
C VAL A 120 0.21 9.00 1.88
N ALA A 121 0.74 8.18 0.98
CA ALA A 121 0.96 6.75 1.22
C ALA A 121 1.91 6.47 2.39
N ARG A 122 2.97 7.27 2.58
CA ARG A 122 3.86 7.13 3.75
C ARG A 122 3.11 7.34 5.06
N LYS A 123 2.26 8.37 5.16
CA LYS A 123 1.45 8.63 6.36
C LYS A 123 0.42 7.53 6.59
N TYR A 124 -0.27 7.11 5.53
CA TYR A 124 -1.22 5.99 5.59
C TYR A 124 -0.53 4.71 6.11
N ASN A 125 0.60 4.34 5.51
CA ASN A 125 1.36 3.15 5.89
C ASN A 125 1.87 3.22 7.33
N GLN A 126 2.28 4.40 7.80
CA GLN A 126 2.69 4.59 9.19
C GLN A 126 1.53 4.35 10.17
N ILE A 127 0.33 4.87 9.88
CA ILE A 127 -0.86 4.67 10.71
C ILE A 127 -1.28 3.20 10.71
N LYS A 128 -1.45 2.60 9.53
CA LYS A 128 -1.84 1.19 9.41
C LYS A 128 -0.82 0.23 10.01
N LYS A 129 0.48 0.55 9.95
CA LYS A 129 1.52 -0.24 10.62
C LYS A 129 1.38 -0.22 12.14
N LYS A 130 1.10 0.94 12.74
CA LYS A 130 0.84 1.04 14.18
C LYS A 130 -0.42 0.24 14.57
N GLU A 131 -1.47 0.35 13.77
CA GLU A 131 -2.72 -0.39 13.99
C GLU A 131 -2.50 -1.90 13.88
N PHE A 132 -1.79 -2.37 12.86
CA PHE A 132 -1.45 -3.78 12.67
C PHE A 132 -0.63 -4.33 13.85
N LEU A 133 0.37 -3.57 14.32
CA LEU A 133 1.17 -3.96 15.48
C LEU A 133 0.37 -4.02 16.79
N ARG A 134 -0.70 -3.22 16.91
CA ARG A 134 -1.61 -3.29 18.05
C ARG A 134 -2.38 -4.62 18.06
N TYR A 135 -2.96 -5.02 16.94
CA TYR A 135 -3.60 -6.34 16.83
C TYR A 135 -2.59 -7.46 17.10
N ALA A 136 -1.40 -7.40 16.51
CA ALA A 136 -0.37 -8.40 16.76
C ALA A 136 0.02 -8.54 18.24
N ARG A 137 -0.02 -7.45 19.00
CA ARG A 137 0.20 -7.44 20.46
C ARG A 137 -1.00 -8.03 21.21
N GLU A 138 -2.21 -7.71 20.80
CA GLU A 138 -3.42 -8.31 21.37
C GLU A 138 -3.43 -9.84 21.17
N GLU A 139 -2.98 -10.35 20.03
CA GLU A 139 -2.81 -11.79 19.82
C GLU A 139 -1.77 -12.42 20.75
N GLU A 140 -0.70 -11.68 21.09
CA GLU A 140 0.34 -12.11 22.02
C GLU A 140 -0.17 -12.18 23.46
N GLU A 141 -0.96 -11.18 23.88
CA GLU A 141 -1.50 -11.08 25.24
C GLU A 141 -2.67 -12.04 25.49
N THR A 142 -3.50 -12.28 24.47
CA THR A 142 -4.74 -13.06 24.63
C THR A 142 -4.63 -14.50 24.13
N LEU A 143 -3.62 -14.81 23.29
CA LEU A 143 -3.55 -16.05 22.53
C LEU A 143 -4.80 -16.34 21.71
N TYR A 144 -5.50 -15.30 21.27
CA TYR A 144 -6.59 -15.37 20.30
C TYR A 144 -6.24 -14.61 19.02
N PRO A 145 -6.65 -15.08 17.83
CA PRO A 145 -6.45 -14.34 16.60
C PRO A 145 -7.27 -13.04 16.62
N SER A 146 -6.61 -11.92 16.37
CA SER A 146 -7.22 -10.58 16.40
C SER A 146 -6.85 -9.73 15.19
N ILE A 147 -5.86 -10.14 14.38
CA ILE A 147 -5.48 -9.42 13.15
C ILE A 147 -6.58 -9.64 12.10
N PRO A 148 -7.36 -8.61 11.71
CA PRO A 148 -8.37 -8.77 10.68
C PRO A 148 -7.73 -8.89 9.29
N LYS A 149 -8.53 -9.34 8.32
CA LYS A 149 -8.13 -9.34 6.91
C LYS A 149 -7.77 -7.91 6.48
N GLY A 150 -6.61 -7.76 5.83
CA GLY A 150 -6.14 -6.47 5.35
C GLY A 150 -7.02 -5.93 4.23
N GLU A 151 -7.65 -4.78 4.47
CA GLU A 151 -8.45 -4.07 3.47
C GLU A 151 -8.02 -2.61 3.37
N PHE A 152 -8.22 -2.05 2.18
CA PHE A 152 -7.91 -0.64 1.93
C PHE A 152 -8.93 0.26 2.61
N ASP A 153 -8.48 1.02 3.60
CA ASP A 153 -9.29 2.00 4.30
C ASP A 153 -9.41 3.27 3.45
N ARG A 154 -10.49 3.31 2.65
CA ARG A 154 -10.83 4.46 1.81
C ARG A 154 -11.07 5.72 2.63
N ALA A 155 -11.69 5.61 3.81
CA ALA A 155 -12.03 6.76 4.64
C ALA A 155 -10.78 7.41 5.20
N LEU A 156 -9.85 6.61 5.75
CA LEU A 156 -8.55 7.09 6.22
C LEU A 156 -7.75 7.72 5.07
N TRP A 157 -7.70 7.05 3.91
CA TRP A 157 -6.99 7.57 2.75
C TRP A 157 -7.53 8.94 2.30
N ASN A 158 -8.85 9.05 2.07
CA ASN A 158 -9.46 10.27 1.59
C ASN A 158 -9.27 11.42 2.60
N ARG A 159 -9.34 11.14 3.91
CA ARG A 159 -9.03 12.11 4.97
C ARG A 159 -7.58 12.62 4.87
N LEU A 160 -6.62 11.72 4.68
CA LEU A 160 -5.20 12.08 4.54
C LEU A 160 -4.91 12.84 3.25
N VAL A 161 -5.58 12.52 2.14
CA VAL A 161 -5.48 13.27 0.89
C VAL A 161 -5.91 14.72 1.11
N ILE A 162 -7.07 14.93 1.74
CA ILE A 162 -7.60 16.26 2.01
C ILE A 162 -6.69 17.03 2.98
N SER A 163 -6.17 16.38 4.03
CA SER A 163 -5.29 17.03 5.00
C SER A 163 -3.93 17.41 4.42
N GLU A 164 -3.33 16.56 3.58
CA GLU A 164 -1.99 16.79 3.04
C GLU A 164 -1.97 17.69 1.81
N LEU A 165 -2.98 17.59 0.95
CA LEU A 165 -2.99 18.20 -0.38
C LEU A 165 -4.04 19.30 -0.52
N GLY A 166 -5.00 19.35 0.41
CA GLY A 166 -6.14 20.27 0.40
C GLY A 166 -7.39 19.70 -0.28
N PRO A 167 -8.50 20.45 -0.26
CA PRO A 167 -9.76 20.00 -0.82
C PRO A 167 -9.70 19.90 -2.36
N GLN A 168 -10.48 18.97 -2.92
CA GLN A 168 -10.58 18.72 -4.36
C GLN A 168 -10.87 19.98 -5.17
N LYS A 169 -11.70 20.89 -4.65
CA LYS A 169 -12.09 22.15 -5.31
C LYS A 169 -10.90 23.06 -5.69
N LYS A 170 -9.70 22.84 -5.12
CA LYS A 170 -8.47 23.57 -5.47
C LYS A 170 -7.78 23.04 -6.74
N PHE A 171 -8.32 21.99 -7.35
CA PHE A 171 -7.69 21.31 -8.48
C PHE A 171 -8.71 21.06 -9.60
N ASP A 172 -8.30 21.33 -10.84
CA ASP A 172 -9.13 21.11 -12.03
C ASP A 172 -9.07 19.66 -12.54
N ASN A 173 -8.39 18.77 -11.82
CA ASN A 173 -8.18 17.39 -12.22
C ASN A 173 -8.22 16.43 -11.01
N PRO A 174 -8.63 15.17 -11.22
CA PRO A 174 -8.78 14.17 -10.15
C PRO A 174 -7.44 13.64 -9.60
N TYR A 175 -6.32 14.09 -10.19
CA TYR A 175 -4.95 13.71 -9.80
C TYR A 175 -4.31 14.73 -8.86
N PHE A 176 -4.98 15.86 -8.62
CA PHE A 176 -4.54 16.99 -7.82
C PHE A 176 -3.17 17.52 -8.27
N VAL A 177 -2.88 17.50 -9.57
CA VAL A 177 -1.66 18.07 -10.16
C VAL A 177 -1.92 19.55 -10.47
N LYS A 178 -1.05 20.47 -10.04
CA LYS A 178 -1.26 21.92 -10.25
C LYS A 178 -0.76 22.38 -11.62
N LYS A 179 0.37 21.84 -12.07
CA LYS A 179 0.94 22.15 -13.40
C LYS A 179 0.29 21.30 -14.49
N ALA A 180 -1.04 21.29 -14.53
CA ALA A 180 -1.84 20.40 -15.38
C ALA A 180 -2.24 21.02 -16.73
N LYS A 181 -1.90 22.29 -16.99
CA LYS A 181 -2.14 22.94 -18.28
C LYS A 181 -1.04 22.50 -19.25
N VAL A 182 -1.37 21.47 -20.01
CA VAL A 182 -0.71 21.02 -21.24
C VAL A 182 -1.83 20.82 -22.24
#